data_AF-A0A349Y8Z4-F1
#
_entry.id   AF-A0A349Y8Z4-F1
#
_cell.length_a   1.000
_cell.length_b   1.000
_cell.length_c   1.000
_cell.angle_alpha   90.00
_cell.angle_beta   90.00
_cell.angle_gamma   90.00
#
_symmetry.space_group_name_H-M   'P 1'
#
loop_
_entity.id
_entity.type
_entity.pdbx_description
1 polymer ?
#
loop_
_entity_poly.entity_id
_entity_poly.type
_entity_poly.pdbx_seq_one_letter_code
_entity_poly.pdbx_strand_id
1 'polypeptide(L)'
;FYKAAETVGIKPIAGADIMIAEEGMTPWRMTLLCRDREGYLSLSRLLTRAWMEGHRPEGGVAVHPEWLKAGCHNLFALAGRDSLAGRLAGDGRHDLAEQQLADWQRVFGDGLHLELT
;
A
#
# COMPACT_ATOMS: atom_id res chain seq x y z
N PHE A 1 -7.04 -8.20 -17.77
CA PHE A 1 -6.95 -9.02 -16.54
C PHE A 1 -8.30 -9.59 -16.14
N TYR A 2 -9.23 -8.76 -15.62
CA TYR A 2 -10.50 -9.23 -15.04
C TYR A 2 -11.29 -10.20 -15.94
N LYS A 3 -11.70 -9.76 -17.14
CA LYS A 3 -12.40 -10.61 -18.12
C LYS A 3 -11.61 -11.87 -18.50
N ALA A 4 -10.29 -11.77 -18.65
CA ALA A 4 -9.46 -12.90 -19.05
C ALA A 4 -9.40 -13.99 -17.97
N ALA A 5 -9.34 -13.61 -16.69
CA ALA A 5 -9.38 -14.54 -15.57
C ALA A 5 -10.76 -15.22 -15.44
N GLU A 6 -11.84 -14.44 -15.57
CA GLU A 6 -13.20 -14.98 -15.50
C GLU A 6 -13.50 -15.98 -16.61
N THR A 7 -13.05 -15.74 -17.85
CA THR A 7 -13.26 -16.66 -18.98
C THR A 7 -12.67 -18.05 -18.72
N VAL A 8 -11.64 -18.15 -17.87
CA VAL A 8 -10.99 -19.43 -17.50
C VAL A 8 -11.42 -19.93 -16.11
N GLY A 9 -12.46 -19.34 -15.51
CA GLY A 9 -12.99 -19.77 -14.20
C GLY A 9 -12.12 -19.40 -13.00
N ILE A 10 -11.16 -18.47 -13.16
CA ILE A 10 -10.29 -18.00 -12.08
C ILE A 10 -10.89 -16.74 -11.47
N LYS A 11 -10.99 -16.68 -10.14
CA LYS A 11 -11.40 -15.47 -9.42
C LYS A 11 -10.27 -14.42 -9.48
N PRO A 12 -10.45 -13.28 -10.16
CA PRO A 12 -9.44 -12.23 -10.18
C PRO A 12 -9.35 -11.50 -8.83
N ILE A 13 -8.14 -11.15 -8.41
CA ILE A 13 -7.90 -10.24 -7.29
C ILE A 13 -7.23 -8.99 -7.87
N ALA A 14 -7.88 -7.84 -7.70
CA ALA A 14 -7.32 -6.56 -8.12
C ALA A 14 -6.46 -5.97 -7.01
N GLY A 15 -5.41 -5.26 -7.39
CA GLY A 15 -4.49 -4.61 -6.46
C GLY A 15 -3.42 -3.81 -7.19
N ALA A 16 -2.55 -3.15 -6.44
CA ALA A 16 -1.41 -2.43 -6.97
C ALA A 16 -0.30 -2.33 -5.92
N ASP A 17 0.94 -2.35 -6.39
CA ASP A 17 2.08 -1.91 -5.60
C ASP A 17 2.17 -0.38 -5.67
N ILE A 18 2.23 0.26 -4.51
CA ILE A 18 2.37 1.70 -4.40
C ILE A 18 3.70 2.05 -3.73
N MET A 19 4.27 3.17 -4.15
CA MET A 19 5.32 3.84 -3.40
C MET A 19 4.68 4.81 -2.42
N ILE A 20 5.08 4.77 -1.16
CA ILE A 20 4.67 5.72 -0.14
C ILE A 20 5.85 6.62 0.18
N ALA A 21 5.58 7.90 0.33
CA ALA A 21 6.58 8.93 0.49
C ALA A 21 6.20 9.92 1.59
N GLU A 22 7.14 10.17 2.49
CA GLU A 22 7.08 11.26 3.46
C GLU A 22 8.29 12.19 3.25
N GLU A 23 8.14 13.46 3.63
CA GLU A 23 9.20 14.45 3.45
C GLU A 23 10.43 14.06 4.28
N GLY A 24 11.61 14.15 3.66
CA GLY A 24 12.87 13.73 4.29
C GLY A 24 13.09 12.22 4.39
N MET A 25 12.17 11.39 3.88
CA MET A 25 12.30 9.93 3.89
C MET A 25 12.43 9.33 2.48
N THR A 26 13.23 8.28 2.37
CA THR A 26 13.30 7.46 1.15
C THR A 26 11.97 6.75 0.95
N PRO A 27 11.36 6.80 -0.25
CA PRO A 27 10.11 6.11 -0.52
C PRO A 27 10.20 4.61 -0.25
N TRP A 28 9.11 4.03 0.24
CA TRP A 28 8.99 2.59 0.52
C TRP A 28 7.80 1.99 -0.21
N ARG A 29 7.83 0.67 -0.43
CA ARG A 29 6.78 -0.05 -1.17
C ARG A 29 5.73 -0.58 -0.20
N MET A 30 4.47 -0.58 -0.63
CA MET A 30 3.39 -1.33 0.01
C MET A 30 2.45 -1.89 -1.05
N THR A 31 2.02 -3.13 -0.89
CA THR A 31 1.06 -3.76 -1.82
C THR A 31 -0.35 -3.60 -1.28
N LEU A 32 -1.27 -3.10 -2.11
CA LEU A 32 -2.67 -2.96 -1.77
C LEU A 32 -3.52 -3.93 -2.59
N LEU A 33 -4.42 -4.66 -1.95
CA LEU A 33 -5.40 -5.54 -2.62
C LEU A 33 -6.82 -5.09 -2.33
N CYS A 34 -7.68 -5.12 -3.35
CA CYS A 34 -9.09 -4.74 -3.22
C CYS A 34 -9.89 -5.87 -2.59
N ARG A 35 -10.56 -5.60 -1.46
CA ARG A 35 -11.46 -6.56 -0.81
C ARG A 35 -12.77 -6.71 -1.60
N ASP A 36 -13.29 -5.60 -2.10
CA ASP A 36 -14.56 -5.52 -2.83
C ASP A 36 -14.55 -4.38 -3.87
N ARG A 37 -15.73 -4.07 -4.42
CA ARG A 37 -15.93 -3.00 -5.39
C ARG A 37 -15.64 -1.61 -4.82
N GLU A 38 -15.99 -1.37 -3.56
CA GLU A 38 -15.69 -0.09 -2.91
C GLU A 38 -14.17 0.06 -2.71
N GLY A 39 -13.48 -1.02 -2.34
CA GLY A 39 -12.02 -1.08 -2.31
C GLY A 39 -11.40 -0.74 -3.66
N TYR A 40 -11.93 -1.29 -4.74
CA TYR A 40 -11.48 -0.95 -6.10
C TYR A 40 -11.64 0.55 -6.42
N LEU A 41 -12.76 1.16 -6.03
CA LEU A 41 -12.98 2.60 -6.24
C LEU A 41 -12.03 3.44 -5.38
N SER A 42 -11.81 3.04 -4.13
CA SER A 42 -10.84 3.66 -3.22
C SER A 42 -9.43 3.64 -3.80
N LEU A 43 -8.95 2.46 -4.24
CA LEU A 43 -7.65 2.33 -4.89
C LEU A 43 -7.56 3.16 -6.18
N SER A 44 -8.60 3.15 -7.01
CA SER A 44 -8.62 3.92 -8.26
C SER A 44 -8.51 5.43 -8.03
N ARG A 45 -9.21 5.96 -7.02
CA ARG A 45 -9.12 7.38 -6.64
C ARG A 45 -7.74 7.71 -6.08
N LEU A 46 -7.20 6.83 -5.23
CA LEU A 46 -5.87 6.99 -4.65
C LEU A 46 -4.79 7.04 -5.72
N LEU A 47 -4.81 6.11 -6.68
CA LEU A 47 -3.84 6.07 -7.78
C LEU A 47 -3.98 7.28 -8.71
N THR A 48 -5.20 7.69 -9.02
CA THR A 48 -5.46 8.92 -9.79
C THR A 48 -4.87 10.14 -9.09
N ARG A 49 -5.12 10.28 -7.79
CA ARG A 49 -4.56 11.38 -6.99
C ARG A 49 -3.04 11.34 -6.94
N ALA A 50 -2.46 10.17 -6.72
CA ALA A 50 -1.01 10.00 -6.73
C ALA A 50 -0.41 10.42 -8.07
N TRP A 51 -1.03 10.06 -9.18
CA TRP A 51 -0.59 10.48 -10.50
C TRP A 51 -0.69 12.00 -10.69
N MET A 52 -1.72 12.65 -10.17
CA MET A 52 -1.92 14.10 -10.36
C MET A 52 -1.03 14.96 -9.44
N GLU A 53 -0.87 14.54 -8.19
CA GLU A 53 -0.29 15.37 -7.12
C GLU A 53 1.02 14.78 -6.54
N GLY A 54 1.27 13.48 -6.74
CA GLY A 54 2.34 12.72 -6.07
C GLY A 54 3.66 12.62 -6.84
N HIS A 55 3.88 13.47 -7.84
CA HIS A 55 5.12 13.50 -8.60
C HIS A 55 6.30 13.97 -7.73
N ARG A 56 7.40 13.19 -7.74
CA ARG A 56 8.60 13.52 -6.96
C ARG A 56 9.69 14.20 -7.82
N PRO A 57 10.51 15.10 -7.25
CA PRO A 57 11.62 15.74 -7.97
C PRO A 57 12.67 14.75 -8.51
N GLU A 58 12.89 13.68 -7.76
CA GLU A 58 13.80 12.56 -8.08
C GLU A 58 13.21 11.55 -9.07
N GLY A 59 11.99 11.79 -9.56
CA GLY A 59 11.28 10.95 -10.51
C GLY A 59 10.30 9.97 -9.86
N GLY A 60 9.33 9.53 -10.66
CA GLY A 60 8.28 8.63 -10.23
C GLY A 60 7.11 9.31 -9.51
N VAL A 61 6.19 8.47 -9.04
CA VAL A 61 4.95 8.87 -8.35
C VAL A 61 4.90 8.14 -7.01
N ALA A 62 4.56 8.86 -5.95
CA ALA A 62 4.35 8.29 -4.64
C ALA A 62 3.08 8.83 -3.97
N VAL A 63 2.50 8.01 -3.11
CA VAL A 63 1.33 8.31 -2.30
C VAL A 63 1.80 8.91 -0.98
N HIS A 64 1.23 10.05 -0.58
CA HIS A 64 1.44 10.55 0.78
C HIS A 64 0.71 9.67 1.81
N PRO A 65 1.33 9.36 2.97
CA PRO A 65 0.70 8.55 4.01
C PRO A 65 -0.71 9.01 4.38
N GLU A 66 -0.94 10.32 4.50
CA GLU A 66 -2.25 10.88 4.85
C GLU A 66 -3.33 10.61 3.79
N TRP A 67 -2.98 10.60 2.51
CA TRP A 67 -3.94 10.25 1.45
C TRP A 67 -4.33 8.79 1.54
N LEU A 68 -3.39 7.93 1.88
CA LEU A 68 -3.65 6.52 2.08
C LEU A 68 -4.53 6.30 3.31
N LYS A 69 -4.21 6.94 4.44
CA LYS A 69 -5.02 6.87 5.67
C LYS A 69 -6.47 7.30 5.46
N ALA A 70 -6.68 8.35 4.65
CA ALA A 70 -8.02 8.83 4.32
C ALA A 70 -8.74 7.99 3.25
N GLY A 71 -7.98 7.26 2.42
CA GLY A 71 -8.45 6.65 1.17
C GLY A 71 -8.40 5.13 1.11
N CYS A 72 -8.09 4.43 2.22
CA CYS A 72 -7.83 2.98 2.21
C CYS A 72 -9.04 2.07 2.46
N HIS A 73 -10.27 2.58 2.30
CA HIS A 73 -11.48 1.83 2.58
C HIS A 73 -11.55 0.52 1.78
N ASN A 74 -11.85 -0.60 2.47
CA ASN A 74 -11.96 -1.94 1.89
C ASN A 74 -10.71 -2.41 1.10
N LEU A 75 -9.53 -2.03 1.57
CA LEU A 75 -8.25 -2.53 1.06
C LEU A 75 -7.55 -3.42 2.08
N PHE A 76 -6.85 -4.42 1.59
CA PHE A 76 -5.81 -5.11 2.33
C PHE A 76 -4.46 -4.43 2.03
N ALA A 77 -3.62 -4.27 3.05
CA ALA A 77 -2.26 -3.78 2.92
C ALA A 77 -1.28 -4.90 3.27
N LEU A 78 -0.32 -5.16 2.38
CA LEU A 78 0.76 -6.10 2.62
C LEU A 78 2.06 -5.31 2.81
N ALA A 79 2.63 -5.43 4.00
CA ALA A 79 3.92 -4.86 4.34
C ALA A 79 5.00 -5.94 4.21
N GLY A 80 5.75 -5.90 3.11
CA GLY A 80 6.88 -6.80 2.87
C GLY A 80 8.23 -6.21 3.27
N ARG A 81 9.31 -6.87 2.83
CA ARG A 81 10.70 -6.45 3.10
C ARG A 81 11.03 -5.02 2.65
N ASP A 82 10.41 -4.57 1.56
CA ASP A 82 10.65 -3.23 0.99
C ASP A 82 9.77 -2.14 1.61
N SER A 83 8.88 -2.51 2.53
CA SER A 83 8.11 -1.57 3.33
C SER A 83 9.01 -0.86 4.34
N LEU A 84 8.56 0.28 4.87
CA LEU A 84 9.32 0.98 5.90
C LEU A 84 9.55 0.08 7.13
N ALA A 85 8.53 -0.64 7.59
CA ALA A 85 8.66 -1.58 8.71
C ALA A 85 9.66 -2.72 8.38
N GLY A 86 9.61 -3.27 7.17
CA GLY A 86 10.54 -4.32 6.72
C GLY A 86 11.99 -3.85 6.71
N ARG A 87 12.26 -2.65 6.19
CA ARG A 87 13.60 -2.03 6.19
C ARG A 87 14.10 -1.76 7.61
N LEU A 88 13.25 -1.19 8.47
CA LEU A 88 13.58 -0.91 9.87
C LEU A 88 13.93 -2.19 10.63
N ALA A 89 13.17 -3.26 10.43
CA ALA A 89 13.47 -4.56 11.02
C ALA A 89 14.79 -5.13 10.50
N GLY A 90 15.05 -5.02 9.19
CA GLY A 90 16.32 -5.43 8.57
C GLY A 90 17.54 -4.69 9.12
N ASP A 91 17.37 -3.42 9.51
CA ASP A 91 18.40 -2.60 10.14
C ASP A 91 18.54 -2.85 11.67
N GLY A 92 17.81 -3.81 12.23
CA GLY A 92 17.80 -4.13 13.66
C GLY A 92 17.02 -3.13 14.53
N ARG A 93 16.27 -2.21 13.94
CA ARG A 93 15.46 -1.19 14.62
C ARG A 93 14.03 -1.68 14.86
N HIS A 94 13.90 -2.76 15.62
CA HIS A 94 12.62 -3.47 15.79
C HIS A 94 11.53 -2.61 16.43
N ASP A 95 11.86 -1.81 17.46
CA ASP A 95 10.88 -0.94 18.13
C ASP A 95 10.20 0.03 17.15
N LEU A 96 10.97 0.59 16.20
CA LEU A 96 10.46 1.52 15.21
C LEU A 96 9.69 0.80 14.10
N ALA A 97 10.06 -0.43 13.76
CA ALA A 97 9.30 -1.27 12.83
C ALA A 97 7.92 -1.60 13.42
N GLU A 98 7.87 -1.99 14.69
CA GLU A 98 6.62 -2.29 15.41
C GLU A 98 5.74 -1.05 15.53
N GLN A 99 6.31 0.11 15.85
CA GLN A 99 5.57 1.37 15.89
C GLN A 99 4.95 1.68 14.53
N GLN A 100 5.72 1.54 13.45
CA GLN A 100 5.20 1.82 12.11
C GLN A 100 4.09 0.84 11.70
N LEU A 101 4.21 -0.44 12.06
CA LEU A 101 3.14 -1.42 11.84
C LEU A 101 1.91 -1.10 12.69
N ALA A 102 2.07 -0.69 13.94
CA ALA A 102 0.97 -0.29 14.80
C ALA A 102 0.21 0.92 14.22
N ASP A 103 0.92 1.88 13.64
CA ASP A 103 0.32 3.04 12.97
C ASP A 103 -0.54 2.62 11.77
N TRP A 104 -0.04 1.70 10.93
CA TRP A 104 -0.83 1.15 9.83
C TRP A 104 -1.95 0.21 10.30
N GLN A 105 -1.76 -0.51 11.40
CA GLN A 105 -2.77 -1.39 11.99
C GLN A 105 -3.99 -0.58 12.47
N ARG A 106 -3.80 0.64 12.99
CA ARG A 106 -4.92 1.53 13.36
C ARG A 106 -5.75 1.98 12.16
N VAL A 107 -5.15 2.00 10.97
CA VAL A 107 -5.74 2.48 9.73
C VAL A 107 -6.44 1.34 8.98
N PHE A 108 -5.76 0.21 8.83
CA PHE A 108 -6.24 -0.94 8.07
C PHE A 108 -6.97 -1.97 8.92
N GLY A 109 -6.82 -1.94 10.24
CA GLY A 109 -7.34 -2.97 11.15
C GLY A 109 -6.88 -4.35 10.71
N ASP A 110 -7.80 -5.31 10.69
CA ASP A 110 -7.55 -6.69 10.23
C ASP A 110 -7.14 -6.80 8.75
N GLY A 111 -7.12 -5.68 8.01
CA GLY A 111 -6.65 -5.60 6.64
C GLY A 111 -5.13 -5.48 6.47
N LEU A 112 -4.37 -5.26 7.55
CA LEU A 112 -2.90 -5.22 7.48
C LEU A 112 -2.31 -6.62 7.63
N HIS A 113 -1.40 -6.98 6.74
CA HIS A 113 -0.67 -8.24 6.79
C HIS A 113 0.82 -8.03 6.52
N LEU A 114 1.64 -8.91 7.10
CA LEU A 114 3.06 -8.99 6.79
C LEU A 114 3.27 -9.94 5.61
N GLU A 115 4.01 -9.49 4.61
CA GLU A 115 4.42 -10.32 3.47
C GLU A 115 5.75 -11.00 3.83
N LEU A 116 5.74 -12.33 3.86
CA LEU A 116 6.92 -13.15 4.07
C LEU A 116 7.47 -13.57 2.70
N THR A 117 8.64 -13.05 2.33
CA THR A 117 9.35 -13.34 1.08
C THR A 117 10.70 -13.98 1.34
#